data_AF-A0A951YZI3-F1
#
_entry.id   AF-A0A951YZI3-F1
#
_cell.length_a   1.000
_cell.length_b   1.000
_cell.length_c   1.000
_cell.angle_alpha   90.00
_cell.angle_beta   90.00
_cell.angle_gamma   90.00
#
_symmetry.space_group_name_H-M   'P 1'
#
loop_
_entity.id
_entity.type
_entity.pdbx_description
1 polymer ?
#
loop_
_entity_poly.entity_id
_entity_poly.type
_entity_poly.pdbx_seq_one_letter_code
_entity_poly.pdbx_strand_id
1 'polypeptide(L)'
;MALNIRNAEAEHLAAEVARLTGETKTRAVVTALRERLMRVRRARGRPRLADELTEIARQCASLPVLDTRDSDDILGYDEHGVPH
;
A
#
# COMPACT_ATOMS: atom_id res chain seq x y z
N MET A 1 22.05 -18.66 14.64
CA MET A 1 22.32 -17.49 15.51
C MET A 1 21.14 -17.33 16.47
N ALA A 2 21.38 -16.85 17.69
CA ALA A 2 20.33 -16.65 18.71
C ALA A 2 20.02 -15.16 18.88
N LEU A 3 18.73 -14.83 18.94
CA LEU A 3 18.24 -13.49 19.27
C LEU A 3 18.00 -13.44 20.79
N ASN A 4 18.70 -12.56 21.50
CA ASN A 4 18.52 -12.38 22.95
C ASN A 4 17.69 -11.11 23.22
N ILE A 5 16.49 -11.29 23.76
CA ILE A 5 15.58 -10.19 24.13
C ILE A 5 15.37 -10.25 25.64
N ARG A 6 15.91 -9.27 26.38
CA ARG A 6 15.66 -9.12 27.82
C ARG A 6 14.53 -8.12 28.05
N ASN A 7 13.28 -8.60 27.93
CA ASN A 7 12.10 -7.80 28.15
C ASN A 7 10.97 -8.68 28.71
N ALA A 8 10.42 -8.30 29.86
CA ALA A 8 9.40 -9.09 30.58
C ALA A 8 8.06 -9.17 29.83
N GLU A 9 7.68 -8.10 29.13
CA GLU A 9 6.47 -8.04 28.33
C GLU A 9 6.57 -8.96 27.10
N ALA A 10 7.71 -8.94 26.40
CA ALA A 10 7.95 -9.82 25.26
C ALA A 10 7.86 -11.30 25.65
N GLU A 11 8.42 -11.66 26.81
CA GLU A 11 8.34 -13.02 27.37
C GLU A 11 6.89 -13.41 27.71
N HIS A 12 6.14 -12.50 28.34
CA HIS A 12 4.74 -12.71 28.69
C HIS A 12 3.87 -12.94 27.44
N LEU A 13 3.98 -12.06 26.45
CA LEU A 13 3.25 -12.16 25.18
C LEU A 13 3.62 -13.44 24.43
N ALA A 14 4.91 -13.79 24.34
CA ALA A 14 5.34 -15.01 23.69
C ALA A 14 4.81 -16.26 24.40
N ALA A 15 4.77 -16.26 25.73
CA ALA A 15 4.21 -17.35 26.53
C ALA A 15 2.70 -17.49 26.35
N GLU A 16 1.98 -16.38 26.32
CA GLU A 16 0.52 -16.38 26.15
C GLU A 16 0.11 -16.87 24.77
N VAL A 17 0.76 -16.37 23.71
CA VAL A 17 0.51 -16.83 22.33
C VAL A 17 0.82 -18.33 22.22
N ALA A 18 1.98 -18.77 22.70
CA ALA A 18 2.36 -20.18 22.70
C ALA A 18 1.34 -21.07 23.42
N ARG A 19 0.84 -20.63 24.58
CA ARG A 19 -0.19 -21.35 25.35
C ARG A 19 -1.50 -21.45 24.58
N LEU A 20 -1.93 -20.38 23.93
CA LEU A 20 -3.20 -20.33 23.19
C LEU A 20 -3.14 -21.13 21.88
N THR A 21 -1.99 -21.20 21.23
CA THR A 21 -1.82 -21.88 19.93
C THR A 21 -1.28 -23.31 20.05
N GLY A 22 -0.79 -23.71 21.22
CA GLY A 22 -0.10 -24.99 21.41
C GLY A 22 1.28 -25.05 20.77
N GLU A 23 1.84 -23.89 20.37
CA GLU A 23 3.17 -23.79 19.75
C GLU A 23 4.26 -23.48 20.78
N THR A 24 5.53 -23.57 20.38
CA THR A 24 6.65 -23.13 21.23
C THR A 24 6.76 -21.60 21.22
N LYS A 25 7.30 -21.01 22.30
CA LYS A 25 7.57 -19.55 22.36
C LYS A 25 8.39 -19.06 21.17
N THR A 26 9.39 -19.84 20.75
CA THR A 26 10.19 -19.53 19.56
C THR A 26 9.34 -19.48 18.30
N ARG A 27 8.45 -20.46 18.10
CA ARG A 27 7.57 -20.49 16.92
C ARG A 27 6.56 -19.33 16.95
N ALA A 28 5.98 -19.04 18.11
CA ALA A 28 5.12 -17.87 18.31
C ALA A 28 5.82 -16.55 17.93
N VAL A 29 7.05 -16.33 18.40
CA VAL A 29 7.84 -15.14 18.08
C VAL A 29 8.17 -15.06 16.59
N VAL A 30 8.62 -16.16 15.98
CA VAL A 30 8.94 -16.18 14.55
C VAL A 30 7.71 -15.88 13.69
N THR A 31 6.56 -16.46 14.02
CA THR A 31 5.29 -16.21 13.32
C THR A 31 4.87 -14.75 13.47
N ALA A 32 4.87 -14.20 14.69
CA ALA A 32 4.51 -12.80 14.94
C ALA A 32 5.42 -11.82 14.17
N LEU A 33 6.73 -12.08 14.13
CA LEU A 33 7.68 -11.27 13.37
C LEU A 33 7.44 -11.39 11.85
N ARG A 34 7.16 -12.58 11.33
CA ARG A 34 6.82 -12.79 9.91
C ARG A 34 5.58 -12.01 9.52
N GLU A 35 4.52 -12.09 10.33
CA GLU A 35 3.30 -11.33 10.09
C GLU A 35 3.51 -9.83 10.14
N ARG A 36 4.25 -9.33 11.13
CA ARG A 36 4.58 -7.91 11.24
C ARG A 36 5.41 -7.46 10.03
N LEU A 37 6.38 -8.25 9.60
CA LEU A 37 7.18 -7.97 8.42
C LEU A 37 6.33 -7.94 7.15
N MET A 38 5.37 -8.85 6.98
CA MET A 38 4.42 -8.82 5.88
C MET A 38 3.58 -7.53 5.89
N ARG A 39 3.04 -7.13 7.05
CA ARG A 39 2.28 -5.88 7.20
C ARG A 39 3.14 -4.65 6.84
N VAL A 40 4.37 -4.59 7.35
CA VAL A 40 5.31 -3.49 7.05
C VAL A 40 5.71 -3.47 5.58
N ARG A 41 5.99 -4.63 4.97
CA ARG A 41 6.33 -4.73 3.54
C ARG A 41 5.15 -4.34 2.66
N ARG A 42 3.91 -4.72 2.98
CA ARG A 42 2.73 -4.26 2.25
C ARG A 42 2.53 -2.75 2.37
N ALA A 43 2.78 -2.19 3.55
CA ALA A 43 2.68 -0.74 3.76
C ALA A 43 3.78 0.07 3.05
N ARG A 44 4.96 -0.55 2.81
CA ARG A 44 6.10 0.10 2.11
C ARG A 44 6.18 -0.20 0.61
N GLY A 45 5.71 -1.36 0.17
CA GLY A 45 5.91 -1.90 -1.17
C GLY A 45 4.80 -1.56 -2.18
N ARG A 46 3.67 -1.04 -1.70
CA ARG A 46 2.80 -0.24 -2.56
C ARG A 46 3.32 1.20 -2.47
N PRO A 47 3.74 1.83 -3.58
CA PRO A 47 3.66 3.28 -3.63
C PRO A 47 2.23 3.62 -3.19
N ARG A 48 2.05 4.64 -2.35
CA ARG A 48 0.67 4.98 -1.96
C ARG A 48 -0.05 5.21 -3.28
N LEU A 49 -1.29 4.71 -3.43
CA LEU A 49 -2.06 4.94 -4.66
C LEU A 49 -1.99 6.41 -5.10
N ALA A 50 -1.95 7.33 -4.13
CA ALA A 50 -1.67 8.75 -4.34
C ALA A 50 -0.35 9.05 -5.06
N ASP A 51 0.75 8.39 -4.72
CA ASP A 51 2.06 8.55 -5.36
C ASP A 51 2.01 8.04 -6.82
N GLU A 52 1.38 6.89 -7.07
CA GLU A 52 1.20 6.35 -8.44
C GLU A 52 0.34 7.28 -9.30
N LEU A 53 -0.80 7.73 -8.77
CA LEU A 53 -1.68 8.67 -9.46
C LEU A 53 -1.00 10.00 -9.73
N THR A 54 -0.19 10.49 -8.79
CA THR A 54 0.59 11.73 -8.97
C THR A 54 1.62 11.57 -10.08
N GLU A 55 2.30 10.42 -10.16
CA GLU A 55 3.27 10.17 -11.21
C GLU A 55 2.62 10.10 -12.60
N ILE A 56 1.49 9.38 -12.72
CA ILE A 56 0.70 9.36 -13.96
C ILE A 56 0.25 10.77 -14.35
N ALA A 57 -0.27 11.55 -13.39
CA ALA A 57 -0.71 12.91 -13.65
C ALA A 57 0.45 13.81 -14.14
N ARG A 58 1.64 13.71 -13.54
CA ARG A 58 2.84 14.44 -14.00
C ARG A 58 3.24 14.02 -15.41
N GLN A 59 3.22 12.71 -15.69
CA GLN A 59 3.53 12.20 -17.01
C GLN A 59 2.57 12.77 -18.06
N CYS A 60 1.25 12.69 -17.81
CA CYS A 60 0.23 13.26 -18.70
C CYS A 60 0.40 14.77 -18.89
N ALA A 61 0.67 15.53 -17.83
CA ALA A 61 0.87 16.97 -17.89
C ALA A 61 2.14 17.40 -18.65
N SER A 62 3.12 16.50 -18.81
CA SER A 62 4.34 16.77 -19.56
C SER A 62 4.21 16.58 -21.07
N LEU A 63 3.11 15.98 -21.53
CA LEU A 63 2.87 15.70 -22.95
C LEU A 63 2.50 16.98 -23.70
N PRO A 64 2.89 17.11 -24.99
CA PRO A 64 2.50 18.26 -25.80
C PRO A 64 1.00 18.26 -26.08
N VAL A 65 0.40 19.46 -26.09
CA VAL A 65 -0.98 19.66 -26.55
C VAL A 65 -0.98 19.57 -28.07
N LEU A 66 -1.61 18.52 -28.61
CA LEU A 66 -1.73 18.29 -30.05
C LEU A 66 -3.01 18.89 -30.66
N ASP A 67 -4.03 19.07 -29.83
CA ASP A 67 -5.32 19.65 -30.20
C ASP A 67 -5.72 20.65 -29.12
N THR A 68 -5.95 21.90 -29.52
CA THR A 68 -6.29 23.00 -28.61
C THR A 68 -7.78 23.30 -28.58
N ARG A 69 -8.60 22.50 -29.27
CA ARG A 69 -10.06 22.58 -29.15
C ARG A 69 -10.48 22.30 -27.71
N ASP A 70 -11.55 22.93 -27.28
CA ASP A 70 -12.15 22.62 -25.98
C ASP A 70 -12.83 21.25 -26.01
N SER A 71 -13.17 20.69 -24.85
CA SER A 71 -13.83 19.39 -24.75
C SER A 71 -15.06 19.29 -25.63
N ASP A 72 -15.86 20.35 -25.70
CA ASP A 72 -17.14 20.36 -26.41
C ASP A 72 -16.93 20.36 -27.93
N ASP A 73 -15.94 21.11 -28.41
CA ASP A 73 -15.50 21.13 -29.81
C ASP A 73 -14.81 19.82 -30.24
N ILE A 74 -14.19 19.10 -29.31
CA ILE A 74 -13.62 17.77 -29.54
C ILE A 74 -14.74 16.74 -29.65
N LEU A 75 -15.74 16.82 -28.78
CA LEU A 75 -16.90 15.94 -28.76
C LEU A 75 -17.85 16.21 -29.94
N GLY A 76 -17.87 17.45 -30.46
CA GLY A 76 -18.74 17.87 -31.56
C GLY A 76 -20.20 18.03 -31.14
N TYR A 77 -20.45 18.21 -29.84
CA TYR A 77 -21.78 18.40 -29.27
C TYR A 77 -21.84 19.73 -28.53
N ASP A 78 -22.96 20.42 -28.65
CA ASP A 78 -23.25 21.61 -27.85
C ASP A 78 -23.56 21.25 -26.39
N GLU A 79 -23.77 22.27 -25.56
CA GLU A 79 -24.15 22.13 -24.15
C GLU A 79 -25.48 21.38 -23.92
N HIS A 80 -26.24 21.12 -24.99
CA HIS A 80 -27.49 20.36 -25.00
C HIS A 80 -27.36 18.96 -25.59
N GLY A 81 -26.14 18.54 -26.00
CA GLY A 81 -25.89 17.23 -26.61
C GLY A 81 -26.35 17.13 -28.06
N VAL A 82 -26.51 18.25 -28.76
CA VAL A 82 -26.85 18.30 -30.19
C VAL A 82 -25.57 18.39 -31.02
N PRO A 83 -25.41 17.57 -32.08
CA PRO A 83 -24.26 17.69 -32.97
C PRO A 83 -24.22 19.07 -33.63
N HIS A 84 -23.05 19.71 -33.61
CA HIS A 84 -22.78 20.94 -34.36
C HIS A 84 -22.12 20.68 -35.71
#